data_AF-A0A836Q6A2-F1
#
_entry.id   AF-A0A836Q6A2-F1
#
_cell.length_a   1.000
_cell.length_b   1.000
_cell.length_c   1.000
_cell.angle_alpha   90.00
_cell.angle_beta   90.00
_cell.angle_gamma   90.00
#
_symmetry.space_group_name_H-M   'P 1'
#
loop_
_entity.id
_entity.type
_entity.pdbx_description
1 polymer ?
#
loop_
_entity_poly.entity_id
_entity_poly.type
_entity_poly.pdbx_seq_one_letter_code
_entity_poly.pdbx_strand_id
1 'polypeptide(L)'
;MNRVGTSVTVGDLLKKVGLVSDAQLAQANSISIKTGAPLGSVLVDTGILTLDLSRAALLAQSLVSENVLPAEVAALALKVVFEQGMGFEEALGTLGWRSEYYQVTNWLGQLLYKAGAVSETGIQAAVEASYASGLPLGRVLVLRKVIPESVAYAALTCQVLVRERKITQEQAVDALRTALCTRKSIEEALELEGYHQEKLRKSVRLGELLIVAGLVSEIDLLSAVEKGILDNKPIGQVLLHLNLIDQATLDRALSLQQMINTQALTPFEAATVLQDLQKRGVSDTQDLAVVEVPEGQKPAGVGEIPELLKVFGLYDEKDLLRAVQDLLLEKQNL
;
A
#
# COMPACT_ATOMS: atom_id res chain seq x y z
N MET A 1 21.26 -17.88 -9.44
CA MET A 1 20.37 -18.76 -10.22
C MET A 1 19.24 -17.89 -10.77
N ASN A 2 19.22 -17.70 -12.10
CA ASN A 2 18.32 -16.80 -12.81
C ASN A 2 16.86 -17.23 -12.68
N ARG A 3 15.99 -16.34 -12.17
CA ARG A 3 14.55 -16.45 -12.37
C ARG A 3 14.23 -15.96 -13.78
N VAL A 4 14.25 -16.86 -14.76
CA VAL A 4 13.56 -16.63 -16.03
C VAL A 4 12.07 -16.76 -15.73
N GLY A 5 11.45 -15.67 -15.29
CA GLY A 5 10.00 -15.57 -15.32
C GLY A 5 9.59 -15.56 -16.79
N THR A 6 8.95 -16.62 -17.26
CA THR A 6 8.32 -16.63 -18.59
C THR A 6 7.22 -15.58 -18.59
N SER A 7 7.56 -14.35 -18.96
CA SER A 7 6.61 -13.25 -19.13
C SER A 7 5.71 -13.63 -20.31
N VAL A 8 4.46 -14.00 -20.04
CA VAL A 8 3.47 -14.27 -21.08
C VAL A 8 3.32 -12.98 -21.90
N THR A 9 3.62 -13.05 -23.20
CA THR A 9 3.53 -11.90 -24.08
C THR A 9 2.14 -11.79 -24.70
N VAL A 10 1.74 -10.59 -25.14
CA VAL A 10 0.52 -10.38 -25.93
C VAL A 10 0.46 -11.33 -27.12
N GLY A 11 1.59 -11.51 -27.82
CA GLY A 11 1.69 -12.42 -28.95
C GLY A 11 1.42 -13.88 -28.57
N ASP A 12 1.87 -14.32 -27.39
CA ASP A 12 1.62 -15.68 -26.93
C ASP A 12 0.15 -15.92 -26.62
N LEU A 13 -0.54 -14.97 -25.99
CA LEU A 13 -1.98 -15.07 -25.72
C LEU A 13 -2.79 -15.14 -27.03
N LEU A 14 -2.47 -14.28 -27.99
CA LEU A 14 -3.18 -14.21 -29.28
C LEU A 14 -2.95 -15.45 -30.14
N LYS A 15 -1.71 -15.98 -30.17
CA LYS A 15 -1.41 -17.26 -30.85
C LYS A 15 -2.20 -18.41 -30.28
N LYS A 16 -2.35 -18.44 -28.95
CA LYS A 16 -2.94 -19.58 -28.24
C LYS A 16 -4.39 -19.84 -28.65
N VAL A 17 -5.11 -18.80 -29.04
CA VAL A 17 -6.48 -18.90 -29.57
C VAL A 17 -6.57 -18.75 -31.10
N GLY A 18 -5.43 -18.72 -31.80
CA GLY A 18 -5.38 -18.66 -33.25
C GLY A 18 -5.77 -17.30 -33.85
N LEU A 19 -5.77 -16.23 -33.05
CA LEU A 19 -6.08 -14.88 -33.51
C LEU A 19 -4.93 -14.28 -34.34
N VAL A 20 -3.70 -14.73 -34.10
CA VAL A 20 -2.52 -14.36 -34.88
C VAL A 20 -1.65 -15.58 -35.13
N SER A 21 -1.16 -15.74 -36.36
CA SER A 21 -0.22 -16.80 -36.73
C SER A 21 1.24 -16.44 -36.41
N ASP A 22 2.12 -17.45 -36.32
CA ASP A 22 3.56 -17.23 -36.12
C ASP A 22 4.18 -16.37 -37.24
N ALA A 23 3.72 -16.55 -38.48
CA ALA A 23 4.17 -15.76 -39.63
C ALA A 23 3.77 -14.27 -39.49
N GLN A 24 2.53 -14.01 -39.09
CA GLN A 24 2.01 -12.66 -38.86
C GLN A 24 2.73 -11.97 -37.68
N LEU A 25 2.98 -12.70 -36.58
CA LEU A 25 3.74 -12.16 -35.45
C LEU A 25 5.19 -11.89 -35.82
N ALA A 26 5.86 -12.78 -36.56
CA ALA A 26 7.23 -12.56 -37.00
C ALA A 26 7.34 -11.32 -37.91
N GLN A 27 6.37 -11.13 -38.81
CA GLN A 27 6.29 -9.95 -39.66
C GLN A 27 6.07 -8.68 -38.84
N ALA A 28 5.08 -8.66 -37.95
CA ALA A 28 4.79 -7.52 -37.09
C ALA A 28 5.97 -7.18 -36.17
N ASN A 29 6.67 -8.18 -35.63
CA ASN A 29 7.83 -7.98 -34.77
C ASN A 29 9.02 -7.42 -35.55
N SER A 30 9.25 -7.88 -36.79
CA SER A 30 10.27 -7.30 -37.68
C SER A 30 10.00 -5.82 -37.98
N ILE A 31 8.73 -5.45 -38.20
CA ILE A 31 8.33 -4.05 -38.41
C ILE A 31 8.53 -3.25 -37.13
N SER A 32 8.04 -3.75 -35.99
CA SER A 32 8.18 -3.11 -34.66
C SER A 32 9.64 -2.82 -34.31
N ILE A 33 10.56 -3.75 -34.56
CA ILE A 33 12.00 -3.55 -34.32
C ILE A 33 12.58 -2.48 -35.26
N LYS A 34 12.18 -2.46 -36.54
CA LYS A 34 12.70 -1.50 -37.52
C LYS A 34 12.17 -0.09 -37.31
N THR A 35 10.94 0.06 -36.84
CA THR A 35 10.28 1.36 -36.67
C THR A 35 10.32 1.88 -35.23
N GLY A 36 10.60 1.02 -34.26
CA GLY A 36 10.51 1.33 -32.83
C GLY A 36 9.07 1.43 -32.31
N ALA A 37 8.07 1.15 -33.15
CA ALA A 37 6.66 1.23 -32.76
C ALA A 37 6.26 0.03 -31.88
N PRO A 38 5.36 0.20 -30.89
CA PRO A 38 4.86 -0.91 -30.07
C PRO A 38 4.25 -2.02 -30.91
N LEU A 39 4.52 -3.29 -30.58
CA LEU A 39 4.01 -4.44 -31.32
C LEU A 39 2.48 -4.41 -31.49
N GLY A 40 1.76 -3.97 -30.45
CA GLY A 40 0.30 -3.84 -30.48
C GLY A 40 -0.22 -2.81 -31.48
N SER A 41 0.50 -1.70 -31.72
CA SER A 41 0.11 -0.72 -32.74
C SER A 41 0.42 -1.23 -34.15
N VAL A 42 1.57 -1.88 -34.34
CA VAL A 42 1.93 -2.49 -35.63
C VAL A 42 0.92 -3.56 -36.05
N LEU A 43 0.43 -4.36 -35.10
CA LEU A 43 -0.62 -5.36 -35.36
C LEU A 43 -1.96 -4.72 -35.76
N VAL A 44 -2.27 -3.52 -35.29
CA VAL A 44 -3.46 -2.75 -35.71
C VAL A 44 -3.23 -2.12 -37.08
N ASP A 45 -2.08 -1.49 -37.30
CA ASP A 45 -1.72 -0.81 -38.55
C ASP A 45 -1.63 -1.78 -39.74
N THR A 46 -1.22 -3.03 -39.49
CA THR A 46 -1.20 -4.10 -40.49
C THR A 46 -2.56 -4.75 -40.73
N GLY A 47 -3.59 -4.30 -40.02
CA GLY A 47 -4.96 -4.83 -40.12
C GLY A 47 -5.14 -6.23 -39.55
N ILE A 48 -4.17 -6.73 -38.77
CA ILE A 48 -4.23 -8.06 -38.15
C ILE A 48 -5.18 -8.03 -36.95
N LEU A 49 -5.17 -6.93 -36.18
CA LEU A 49 -6.04 -6.72 -35.02
C LEU A 49 -6.87 -5.45 -35.18
N THR A 50 -8.02 -5.42 -34.53
CA THR A 50 -8.75 -4.16 -34.29
C THR A 50 -8.13 -3.41 -33.10
N LEU A 51 -8.35 -2.10 -33.03
CA LEU A 51 -7.90 -1.28 -31.90
C LEU A 51 -8.46 -1.80 -30.56
N ASP A 52 -9.72 -2.23 -30.55
CA ASP A 52 -10.39 -2.73 -29.35
C ASP A 52 -9.82 -4.08 -28.91
N LEU A 53 -9.53 -4.99 -29.86
CA LEU A 53 -8.89 -6.26 -29.54
C LEU A 53 -7.44 -6.07 -29.06
N SER A 54 -6.71 -5.10 -29.62
CA SER A 54 -5.36 -4.75 -29.17
C SER A 54 -5.37 -4.25 -27.72
N ARG A 55 -6.32 -3.37 -27.37
CA ARG A 55 -6.53 -2.89 -25.98
C ARG A 55 -6.91 -4.04 -25.04
N ALA A 56 -7.83 -4.91 -25.45
CA ALA A 56 -8.21 -6.08 -24.68
C ALA A 56 -7.02 -7.02 -24.43
N ALA A 57 -6.16 -7.23 -25.43
CA ALA A 57 -5.00 -8.10 -25.34
C ALA A 57 -3.92 -7.55 -24.40
N LEU A 58 -3.74 -6.22 -24.35
CA LEU A 58 -2.87 -5.56 -23.37
C LEU A 58 -3.41 -5.70 -21.94
N LEU A 59 -4.71 -5.48 -21.74
CA LEU A 59 -5.35 -5.69 -20.44
C LEU A 59 -5.21 -7.15 -19.99
N ALA A 60 -5.52 -8.11 -20.87
CA ALA A 60 -5.33 -9.53 -20.62
C ALA A 60 -3.89 -9.87 -20.21
N GLN A 61 -2.89 -9.29 -20.90
CA GLN A 61 -1.49 -9.48 -20.55
C GLN A 61 -1.15 -8.94 -19.15
N SER A 62 -1.60 -7.73 -18.81
CA SER A 62 -1.37 -7.15 -17.48
C SER A 62 -1.92 -8.08 -16.40
N LEU A 63 -3.18 -8.50 -16.56
CA LEU A 63 -3.85 -9.39 -15.62
C LEU A 63 -3.15 -10.75 -15.51
N VAL A 64 -2.68 -11.34 -16.61
CA VAL A 64 -1.90 -12.59 -16.56
C VAL A 64 -0.55 -12.38 -15.88
N SER A 65 0.13 -11.26 -16.15
CA SER A 65 1.44 -10.96 -15.57
C SER A 65 1.38 -10.68 -14.07
N GLU A 66 0.27 -10.12 -13.60
CA GLU A 66 -0.06 -9.91 -12.19
C GLU A 66 -0.64 -11.16 -11.53
N ASN A 67 -0.70 -12.28 -12.26
CA ASN A 67 -1.27 -13.57 -11.82
C ASN A 67 -2.75 -13.48 -11.40
N VAL A 68 -3.47 -12.51 -11.99
CA VAL A 68 -4.87 -12.19 -11.75
C VAL A 68 -5.82 -13.10 -12.51
N LEU A 69 -5.43 -13.37 -13.75
CA LEU A 69 -6.22 -14.08 -14.72
C LEU A 69 -5.38 -15.24 -15.26
N PRO A 70 -5.84 -16.49 -15.17
CA PRO A 70 -5.15 -17.60 -15.80
C PRO A 70 -5.00 -17.35 -17.30
N ALA A 71 -3.82 -17.60 -17.85
CA ALA A 71 -3.52 -17.36 -19.26
C ALA A 71 -4.50 -18.05 -20.22
N GLU A 72 -5.05 -19.21 -19.84
CA GLU A 72 -6.06 -19.91 -20.65
C GLU A 72 -7.39 -19.15 -20.72
N VAL A 73 -7.85 -18.62 -19.59
CA VAL A 73 -9.10 -17.85 -19.53
C VAL A 73 -8.93 -16.52 -20.25
N ALA A 74 -7.77 -15.87 -20.09
CA ALA A 74 -7.41 -14.66 -20.81
C ALA A 74 -7.47 -14.87 -22.33
N ALA A 75 -6.87 -15.95 -22.84
CA ALA A 75 -6.87 -16.24 -24.25
C ALA A 75 -8.29 -16.51 -24.78
N LEU A 76 -9.09 -17.32 -24.06
CA LEU A 76 -10.48 -17.58 -24.43
C LEU A 76 -11.34 -16.31 -24.42
N ALA A 77 -11.14 -15.40 -23.46
CA ALA A 77 -11.86 -14.13 -23.42
C ALA A 77 -11.52 -13.24 -24.62
N LEU A 78 -10.25 -13.19 -25.03
CA LEU A 78 -9.84 -12.48 -26.25
C LEU A 78 -10.50 -13.05 -27.51
N LYS A 79 -10.68 -14.38 -27.55
CA LYS A 79 -11.41 -15.03 -28.64
C LYS A 79 -12.87 -14.60 -28.69
N VAL A 80 -13.54 -14.53 -27.53
CA VAL A 80 -14.93 -14.06 -27.43
C VAL A 80 -15.05 -12.59 -27.83
N VAL A 81 -14.13 -11.72 -27.41
CA VAL A 81 -14.06 -10.32 -27.86
C VAL A 81 -13.98 -10.23 -29.37
N PHE A 82 -13.11 -11.04 -29.99
CA PHE A 82 -12.96 -11.05 -31.45
C PHE A 82 -14.21 -11.57 -32.18
N GLU A 83 -14.81 -12.67 -31.72
CA GLU A 83 -15.93 -13.32 -32.39
C GLU A 83 -17.25 -12.57 -32.22
N GLN A 84 -17.48 -11.97 -31.05
CA GLN A 84 -18.76 -11.35 -30.68
C GLN A 84 -18.72 -9.82 -30.68
N GLY A 85 -17.54 -9.21 -30.83
CA GLY A 85 -17.38 -7.76 -30.89
C GLY A 85 -17.77 -7.04 -29.59
N MET A 86 -17.74 -7.75 -28.46
CA MET A 86 -18.11 -7.24 -27.14
C MET A 86 -16.89 -6.79 -26.33
N GLY A 87 -17.13 -6.10 -25.21
CA GLY A 87 -16.06 -5.69 -24.31
C GLY A 87 -15.34 -6.88 -23.66
N PHE A 88 -14.06 -6.73 -23.32
CA PHE A 88 -13.28 -7.79 -22.68
C PHE A 88 -13.88 -8.25 -21.34
N GLU A 89 -14.47 -7.34 -20.57
CA GLU A 89 -15.15 -7.65 -19.32
C GLU A 89 -16.44 -8.45 -19.53
N GLU A 90 -17.22 -8.09 -20.56
CA GLU A 90 -18.43 -8.82 -20.95
C GLU A 90 -18.08 -10.24 -21.40
N ALA A 91 -17.02 -10.37 -22.20
CA ALA A 91 -16.48 -11.65 -22.66
C ALA A 91 -16.06 -12.57 -21.51
N LEU A 92 -15.40 -12.01 -20.49
CA LEU A 92 -15.08 -12.74 -19.26
C LEU A 92 -16.37 -13.19 -18.53
N GLY A 93 -17.36 -12.31 -18.43
CA GLY A 93 -18.66 -12.63 -17.86
C GLY A 93 -19.37 -13.80 -18.57
N THR A 94 -19.31 -13.86 -19.90
CA THR A 94 -19.87 -14.95 -20.71
C THR A 94 -19.19 -16.29 -20.45
N LEU A 95 -17.87 -16.28 -20.22
CA LEU A 95 -17.10 -17.48 -19.90
C LEU A 95 -17.34 -18.02 -18.48
N GLY A 96 -18.30 -17.43 -17.76
CA GLY A 96 -18.49 -17.72 -16.33
C GLY A 96 -17.35 -17.18 -15.48
N TRP A 97 -16.39 -16.46 -16.08
CA TRP A 97 -15.35 -15.74 -15.36
C TRP A 97 -15.94 -14.45 -14.79
N ARG A 98 -16.74 -14.63 -13.75
CA ARG A 98 -17.08 -13.56 -12.81
C ARG A 98 -15.93 -13.47 -11.84
N SER A 99 -14.81 -12.92 -12.32
CA SER A 99 -13.58 -12.62 -11.59
C SER A 99 -13.63 -13.17 -10.16
N GLU A 100 -13.09 -14.36 -9.93
CA GLU A 100 -12.85 -14.84 -8.57
C GLU A 100 -11.83 -13.94 -7.85
N TYR A 101 -11.26 -12.97 -8.58
CA TYR A 101 -10.69 -11.73 -8.09
C TYR A 101 -11.65 -10.86 -7.26
N TYR A 102 -12.95 -10.81 -7.54
CA TYR A 102 -13.95 -10.14 -6.69
C TYR A 102 -14.00 -10.74 -5.27
N GLN A 103 -13.66 -12.04 -5.10
CA GLN A 103 -13.62 -12.68 -3.78
C GLN A 103 -12.22 -12.66 -3.13
N VAL A 104 -11.14 -12.54 -3.92
CA VAL A 104 -9.77 -12.62 -3.39
C VAL A 104 -9.07 -11.26 -3.30
N THR A 105 -9.28 -10.33 -4.24
CA THR A 105 -8.72 -8.97 -4.13
C THR A 105 -9.46 -8.06 -3.17
N ASN A 106 -10.71 -8.38 -2.86
CA ASN A 106 -11.44 -7.61 -1.87
C ASN A 106 -11.47 -8.27 -0.50
N TRP A 107 -10.39 -8.97 -0.13
CA TRP A 107 -10.23 -9.44 1.25
C TRP A 107 -10.31 -8.27 2.24
N LEU A 108 -9.82 -7.09 1.85
CA LEU A 108 -9.99 -5.86 2.64
C LEU A 108 -11.47 -5.53 2.87
N GLY A 109 -12.26 -5.45 1.81
CA GLY A 109 -13.70 -5.19 1.89
C GLY A 109 -14.45 -6.29 2.64
N GLN A 110 -14.14 -7.56 2.41
CA GLN A 110 -14.77 -8.68 3.12
C GLN A 110 -14.43 -8.69 4.61
N LEU A 111 -13.18 -8.41 4.98
CA LEU A 111 -12.77 -8.29 6.37
C LEU A 111 -13.55 -7.15 7.04
N LEU A 112 -13.59 -5.97 6.40
CA LEU A 112 -14.32 -4.80 6.89
C LEU A 112 -15.83 -5.07 7.01
N TYR A 113 -16.43 -5.77 6.04
CA TYR A 113 -17.82 -6.20 6.08
C TYR A 113 -18.11 -7.13 7.26
N LYS A 114 -17.34 -8.23 7.37
CA LYS A 114 -17.53 -9.26 8.39
C LYS A 114 -17.26 -8.75 9.81
N ALA A 115 -16.36 -7.77 9.95
CA ALA A 115 -16.12 -7.08 11.21
C ALA A 115 -17.20 -6.03 11.54
N GLY A 116 -18.08 -5.70 10.60
CA GLY A 116 -19.14 -4.70 10.78
C GLY A 116 -18.66 -3.25 10.62
N ALA A 117 -17.48 -3.03 10.04
CA ALA A 117 -16.93 -1.69 9.80
C ALA A 117 -17.63 -0.97 8.62
N VAL A 118 -18.11 -1.72 7.63
CA VAL A 118 -18.72 -1.17 6.41
C VAL A 118 -19.93 -2.00 5.99
N SER A 119 -20.99 -1.33 5.52
CA SER A 119 -22.15 -2.00 4.92
C SER A 119 -21.82 -2.58 3.53
N GLU A 120 -22.59 -3.57 3.10
CA GLU A 120 -22.47 -4.14 1.75
C GLU A 120 -22.62 -3.07 0.65
N THR A 121 -23.57 -2.14 0.83
CA THR A 121 -23.77 -1.00 -0.08
C THR A 121 -22.59 -0.04 -0.08
N GLY A 122 -21.97 0.20 1.08
CA GLY A 122 -20.79 1.06 1.20
C GLY A 122 -19.56 0.46 0.51
N ILE A 123 -19.38 -0.86 0.61
CA ILE A 123 -18.30 -1.57 -0.09
C ILE A 123 -18.52 -1.52 -1.59
N GLN A 124 -19.72 -1.84 -2.07
CA GLN A 124 -20.02 -1.85 -3.50
C GLN A 124 -19.74 -0.48 -4.13
N ALA A 125 -20.23 0.59 -3.50
CA ALA A 125 -20.01 1.95 -3.97
C ALA A 125 -18.51 2.34 -3.94
N ALA A 126 -17.76 1.91 -2.93
CA ALA A 126 -16.33 2.19 -2.82
C ALA A 126 -15.50 1.41 -3.86
N VAL A 127 -15.88 0.17 -4.15
CA VAL A 127 -15.28 -0.66 -5.20
C VAL A 127 -15.48 -0.01 -6.57
N GLU A 128 -16.70 0.43 -6.88
CA GLU A 128 -16.99 1.15 -8.13
C GLU A 128 -16.13 2.42 -8.27
N ALA A 129 -15.97 3.20 -7.19
CA ALA A 129 -15.07 4.36 -7.23
C ALA A 129 -13.60 4.00 -7.36
N SER A 130 -13.16 2.92 -6.70
CA SER A 130 -11.79 2.42 -6.80
C SER A 130 -11.46 2.06 -8.25
N TYR A 131 -12.36 1.36 -8.94
CA TYR A 131 -12.21 1.07 -10.37
C TYR A 131 -12.21 2.34 -11.23
N ALA A 132 -13.16 3.24 -11.02
CA ALA A 132 -13.28 4.46 -11.83
C ALA A 132 -12.08 5.42 -11.66
N SER A 133 -11.47 5.46 -10.47
CA SER A 133 -10.37 6.36 -10.14
C SER A 133 -8.98 5.73 -10.23
N GLY A 134 -8.90 4.39 -10.27
CA GLY A 134 -7.65 3.64 -10.15
C GLY A 134 -7.01 3.72 -8.75
N LEU A 135 -7.72 4.28 -7.75
CA LEU A 135 -7.20 4.42 -6.39
C LEU A 135 -7.43 3.13 -5.57
N PRO A 136 -6.53 2.80 -4.63
CA PRO A 136 -6.72 1.66 -3.73
C PRO A 136 -8.03 1.75 -2.92
N LEU A 137 -8.64 0.61 -2.61
CA LEU A 137 -9.97 0.56 -2.00
C LEU A 137 -9.98 1.15 -0.59
N GLY A 138 -8.97 0.86 0.23
CA GLY A 138 -8.81 1.45 1.55
C GLY A 138 -8.75 2.97 1.50
N ARG A 139 -8.00 3.53 0.55
CA ARG A 139 -7.97 4.99 0.30
C ARG A 139 -9.35 5.53 -0.05
N VAL A 140 -10.08 4.87 -0.96
CA VAL A 140 -11.42 5.30 -1.38
C VAL A 140 -12.41 5.28 -0.21
N LEU A 141 -12.37 4.24 0.63
CA LEU A 141 -13.24 4.11 1.79
C LEU A 141 -13.02 5.26 2.80
N VAL A 142 -11.77 5.64 3.02
CA VAL A 142 -11.40 6.77 3.88
C VAL A 142 -11.81 8.11 3.25
N LEU A 143 -11.49 8.35 1.97
CA LEU A 143 -11.85 9.60 1.29
C LEU A 143 -13.36 9.85 1.23
N ARG A 144 -14.14 8.78 1.12
CA ARG A 144 -15.61 8.83 1.17
C ARG A 144 -16.18 8.91 2.59
N LYS A 145 -15.31 8.94 3.61
CA LYS A 145 -15.67 8.98 5.04
C LYS A 145 -16.53 7.80 5.47
N VAL A 146 -16.37 6.66 4.81
CA VAL A 146 -17.07 5.41 5.15
C VAL A 146 -16.43 4.78 6.38
N ILE A 147 -15.10 4.82 6.46
CA ILE A 147 -14.31 4.41 7.62
C ILE A 147 -13.24 5.45 7.93
N PRO A 148 -12.78 5.55 9.19
CA PRO A 148 -11.59 6.31 9.52
C PRO A 148 -10.31 5.57 9.10
N GLU A 149 -9.22 6.32 8.99
CA GLU A 149 -7.85 5.86 8.66
C GLU A 149 -7.40 4.75 9.61
N SER A 150 -7.67 4.90 10.91
CA SER A 150 -7.31 3.93 11.95
C SER A 150 -7.90 2.53 11.68
N VAL A 151 -9.14 2.47 11.19
CA VAL A 151 -9.82 1.22 10.84
C VAL A 151 -9.24 0.63 9.55
N ALA A 152 -8.90 1.47 8.58
CA ALA A 152 -8.22 1.03 7.37
C ALA A 152 -6.85 0.40 7.70
N TYR A 153 -6.04 1.06 8.54
CA TYR A 153 -4.74 0.54 8.98
C TYR A 153 -4.86 -0.75 9.80
N ALA A 154 -5.86 -0.86 10.68
CA ALA A 154 -6.14 -2.08 11.42
C ALA A 154 -6.48 -3.24 10.48
N ALA A 155 -7.34 -3.01 9.49
CA ALA A 155 -7.71 -4.02 8.50
C ALA A 155 -6.52 -4.42 7.61
N LEU A 156 -5.70 -3.46 7.18
CA LEU A 156 -4.45 -3.71 6.43
C LEU A 156 -3.46 -4.55 7.23
N THR A 157 -3.29 -4.25 8.53
CA THR A 157 -2.44 -5.01 9.45
C THR A 157 -2.92 -6.46 9.58
N CYS A 158 -4.23 -6.65 9.74
CA CYS A 158 -4.82 -7.99 9.71
C CYS A 158 -4.51 -8.75 8.41
N GLN A 159 -4.52 -8.10 7.23
CA GLN A 159 -4.19 -8.81 5.98
C GLN A 159 -2.75 -9.30 5.97
N VAL A 160 -1.83 -8.48 6.47
CA VAL A 160 -0.42 -8.86 6.59
C VAL A 160 -0.26 -10.06 7.51
N LEU A 161 -0.88 -10.05 8.70
CA LEU A 161 -0.77 -11.13 9.67
C LEU A 161 -1.39 -12.44 9.16
N VAL A 162 -2.51 -12.38 8.46
CA VAL A 162 -3.12 -13.54 7.81
C VAL A 162 -2.23 -14.08 6.69
N ARG A 163 -1.66 -13.19 5.87
CA ARG A 163 -0.72 -13.57 4.80
C ARG A 163 0.52 -14.25 5.35
N GLU A 164 1.03 -13.78 6.48
CA GLU A 164 2.16 -14.37 7.22
C GLU A 164 1.78 -15.63 8.01
N ARG A 165 0.50 -16.04 7.96
CA ARG A 165 -0.06 -17.20 8.70
C ARG A 165 0.11 -17.09 10.22
N LYS A 166 0.23 -15.87 10.75
CA LYS A 166 0.28 -15.60 12.19
C LYS A 166 -1.11 -15.70 12.84
N ILE A 167 -2.14 -15.32 12.09
CA ILE A 167 -3.54 -15.41 12.51
C ILE A 167 -4.39 -16.01 11.38
N THR A 168 -5.55 -16.57 11.74
CA THR A 168 -6.56 -17.04 10.78
C THR A 168 -7.45 -15.89 10.32
N GLN A 169 -8.20 -16.11 9.23
CA GLN A 169 -9.16 -15.12 8.75
C GLN A 169 -10.27 -14.84 9.76
N GLU A 170 -10.71 -15.86 10.50
CA GLU A 170 -11.72 -15.72 11.56
C GLU A 170 -11.17 -14.88 12.71
N GLN A 171 -9.95 -15.15 13.16
CA GLN A 171 -9.26 -14.37 14.18
C GLN A 171 -9.08 -12.90 13.77
N ALA A 172 -8.77 -12.64 12.49
CA ALA A 172 -8.67 -11.28 11.97
C ALA A 172 -10.00 -10.52 12.03
N VAL A 173 -11.11 -11.20 11.70
CA VAL A 173 -12.47 -10.62 11.78
C VAL A 173 -12.84 -10.30 13.22
N ASP A 174 -12.60 -11.24 14.14
CA ASP A 174 -12.95 -11.07 15.55
C ASP A 174 -12.08 -9.99 16.22
N ALA A 175 -10.76 -9.98 15.96
CA ALA A 175 -9.87 -8.95 16.45
C ALA A 175 -10.24 -7.56 15.92
N LEU A 176 -10.58 -7.44 14.63
CA LEU A 176 -11.00 -6.16 14.07
C LEU A 176 -12.34 -5.70 14.68
N ARG A 177 -13.28 -6.62 14.91
CA ARG A 177 -14.55 -6.33 15.61
C ARG A 177 -14.29 -5.84 17.04
N THR A 178 -13.39 -6.49 17.77
CA THR A 178 -12.99 -6.09 19.13
C THR A 178 -12.31 -4.72 19.12
N ALA A 179 -11.42 -4.44 18.17
CA ALA A 179 -10.79 -3.14 18.02
C ALA A 179 -11.82 -2.03 17.77
N LEU A 180 -12.82 -2.27 16.91
CA LEU A 180 -13.92 -1.33 16.62
C LEU A 180 -14.77 -1.05 17.86
N CYS A 181 -15.14 -2.09 18.62
CA CYS A 181 -15.99 -1.95 19.81
C CYS A 181 -15.26 -1.27 20.98
N THR A 182 -13.97 -1.57 21.16
CA THR A 182 -13.18 -1.12 22.31
C THR A 182 -12.38 0.15 22.05
N ARG A 183 -12.30 0.61 20.79
CA ARG A 183 -11.43 1.72 20.32
C ARG A 183 -9.95 1.53 20.68
N LYS A 184 -9.51 0.28 20.75
CA LYS A 184 -8.11 -0.09 20.97
C LYS A 184 -7.39 -0.32 19.65
N SER A 185 -6.06 -0.36 19.70
CA SER A 185 -5.25 -0.78 18.55
C SER A 185 -5.56 -2.23 18.17
N ILE A 186 -5.29 -2.60 16.91
CA ILE A 186 -5.53 -3.97 16.45
C ILE A 186 -4.59 -4.96 17.16
N GLU A 187 -3.39 -4.50 17.49
CA GLU A 187 -2.40 -5.18 18.29
C GLU A 187 -2.94 -5.55 19.68
N GLU A 188 -3.48 -4.58 20.41
CA GLU A 188 -4.10 -4.80 21.71
C GLU A 188 -5.33 -5.70 21.62
N ALA A 189 -6.13 -5.56 20.57
CA ALA A 189 -7.29 -6.44 20.34
C ALA A 189 -6.85 -7.90 20.14
N LEU A 190 -5.80 -8.15 19.35
CA LEU A 190 -5.23 -9.47 19.14
C LEU A 190 -4.62 -10.07 20.42
N GLU A 191 -4.01 -9.24 21.27
CA GLU A 191 -3.49 -9.67 22.58
C GLU A 191 -4.64 -10.05 23.54
N LEU A 192 -5.73 -9.26 23.57
CA LEU A 192 -6.90 -9.54 24.41
C LEU A 192 -7.60 -10.85 24.06
N GLU A 193 -7.71 -11.15 22.76
CA GLU A 193 -8.30 -12.40 22.27
C GLU A 193 -7.34 -13.61 22.40
N GLY A 194 -6.09 -13.38 22.82
CA GLY A 194 -5.07 -14.42 22.99
C GLY A 194 -4.53 -15.00 21.68
N TYR A 195 -4.78 -14.34 20.55
CA TYR A 195 -4.36 -14.78 19.22
C TYR A 195 -2.91 -14.42 18.88
N HIS A 196 -2.28 -13.57 19.70
CA HIS A 196 -0.88 -13.19 19.56
C HIS A 196 -0.17 -13.19 20.93
N GLN A 197 0.92 -13.94 21.06
CA GLN A 197 1.69 -14.07 22.31
C GLN A 197 3.02 -13.31 22.32
N GLU A 198 3.50 -12.84 21.16
CA GLU A 198 4.68 -12.00 21.12
C GLU A 198 4.29 -10.62 21.64
N LYS A 199 4.77 -10.26 22.84
CA LYS A 199 4.75 -8.88 23.34
C LYS A 199 5.27 -8.01 22.21
N LEU A 200 4.40 -7.27 21.56
CA LEU A 200 4.80 -6.37 20.50
C LEU A 200 5.73 -5.36 21.13
N ARG A 201 7.02 -5.49 20.83
CA ARG A 201 7.96 -4.41 21.14
C ARG A 201 7.37 -3.20 20.44
N LYS A 202 7.04 -2.15 21.19
CA LYS A 202 6.57 -0.86 20.68
C LYS A 202 7.70 -0.21 19.86
N SER A 203 8.01 -0.79 18.70
CA SER A 203 8.94 -0.24 17.73
C SER A 203 8.14 0.69 16.83
N VAL A 204 8.58 1.93 16.72
CA VAL A 204 7.95 2.91 15.82
C VAL A 204 8.04 2.39 14.40
N ARG A 205 6.91 2.38 13.69
CA ARG A 205 6.88 1.97 12.27
C ARG A 205 7.43 3.11 11.41
N LEU A 206 8.08 2.76 10.30
CA LEU A 206 8.68 3.75 9.39
C LEU A 206 7.63 4.79 8.95
N GLY A 207 6.43 4.33 8.59
CA GLY A 207 5.35 5.20 8.17
C GLY A 207 4.88 6.18 9.26
N GLU A 208 4.81 5.74 10.52
CA GLU A 208 4.46 6.60 11.66
C GLU A 208 5.51 7.70 11.84
N LEU A 209 6.80 7.34 11.80
CA LEU A 209 7.89 8.31 11.88
C LEU A 209 7.81 9.35 10.76
N LEU A 210 7.51 8.93 9.53
CA LEU A 210 7.36 9.82 8.39
C LEU A 210 6.14 10.75 8.50
N ILE A 211 5.02 10.28 9.05
CA ILE A 211 3.85 11.12 9.34
C ILE A 211 4.17 12.15 10.42
N VAL A 212 4.78 11.73 11.54
CA VAL A 212 5.14 12.64 12.64
C VAL A 212 6.16 13.68 12.16
N ALA A 213 7.08 13.29 11.28
CA ALA A 213 8.00 14.21 10.62
C ALA A 213 7.31 15.12 9.57
N GLY A 214 6.03 14.91 9.24
CA GLY A 214 5.32 15.71 8.23
C GLY A 214 5.79 15.47 6.80
N LEU A 215 6.49 14.36 6.55
CA LEU A 215 7.08 14.03 5.25
C LEU A 215 6.07 13.36 4.31
N VAL A 216 5.15 12.58 4.89
CA VAL A 216 4.13 11.85 4.14
C VAL A 216 2.79 12.05 4.85
N SER A 217 1.74 12.32 4.08
CA SER A 217 0.39 12.42 4.62
C SER A 217 -0.16 11.04 5.02
N GLU A 218 -1.09 10.99 5.97
CA GLU A 218 -1.73 9.73 6.38
C GLU A 218 -2.43 9.02 5.21
N ILE A 219 -3.05 9.78 4.30
CA ILE A 219 -3.79 9.22 3.17
C ILE A 219 -2.86 8.67 2.07
N ASP A 220 -1.71 9.32 1.85
CA ASP A 220 -0.73 8.86 0.86
C ASP A 220 0.07 7.68 1.40
N LEU A 221 0.39 7.67 2.70
CA LEU A 221 0.95 6.49 3.36
C LEU A 221 -0.02 5.31 3.27
N LEU A 222 -1.31 5.50 3.53
CA LEU A 222 -2.31 4.43 3.44
C LEU A 222 -2.31 3.79 2.04
N SER A 223 -2.24 4.64 1.02
CA SER A 223 -2.21 4.21 -0.39
C SER A 223 -0.95 3.42 -0.70
N ALA A 224 0.20 3.87 -0.19
CA ALA A 224 1.48 3.19 -0.35
C ALA A 224 1.50 1.83 0.39
N VAL A 225 0.89 1.75 1.58
CA VAL A 225 0.78 0.49 2.35
C VAL A 225 -0.10 -0.51 1.61
N GLU A 226 -1.29 -0.10 1.17
CA GLU A 226 -2.20 -0.97 0.43
C GLU A 226 -1.54 -1.47 -0.87
N LYS A 227 -0.88 -0.58 -1.62
CA LYS A 227 -0.14 -0.96 -2.82
C LYS A 227 1.05 -1.89 -2.52
N GLY A 228 1.78 -1.66 -1.43
CA GLY A 228 2.87 -2.53 -1.01
C GLY A 228 2.43 -3.93 -0.59
N ILE A 229 1.25 -4.05 0.04
CA ILE A 229 0.66 -5.34 0.36
C ILE A 229 0.27 -6.08 -0.93
N LEU A 230 -0.41 -5.39 -1.85
CA LEU A 230 -0.82 -5.94 -3.15
C LEU A 230 0.37 -6.40 -4.01
N ASP A 231 1.38 -5.55 -4.15
CA ASP A 231 2.56 -5.83 -4.97
C ASP A 231 3.62 -6.69 -4.25
N ASN A 232 3.38 -7.02 -2.97
CA ASN A 232 4.34 -7.67 -2.08
C ASN A 232 5.72 -6.97 -2.03
N LYS A 233 5.69 -5.64 -1.95
CA LYS A 233 6.87 -4.76 -1.88
C LYS A 233 6.98 -4.09 -0.51
N PRO A 234 8.21 -3.84 -0.02
CA PRO A 234 8.39 -3.11 1.23
C PRO A 234 7.94 -1.66 1.06
N ILE A 235 7.31 -1.11 2.12
CA ILE A 235 6.70 0.23 2.09
C ILE A 235 7.70 1.32 1.67
N GLY A 236 8.96 1.25 2.15
CA GLY A 236 9.99 2.22 1.77
C GLY A 236 10.24 2.27 0.25
N GLN A 237 10.25 1.11 -0.43
CA GLN A 237 10.38 1.08 -1.89
C GLN A 237 9.13 1.66 -2.57
N VAL A 238 7.94 1.35 -2.07
CA VAL A 238 6.70 1.88 -2.65
C VAL A 238 6.65 3.40 -2.52
N LEU A 239 7.04 3.95 -1.36
CA LEU A 239 7.11 5.40 -1.14
C LEU A 239 8.07 6.10 -2.12
N LEU A 240 9.21 5.47 -2.43
CA LEU A 240 10.13 5.96 -3.47
C LEU A 240 9.52 5.93 -4.87
N HIS A 241 8.88 4.81 -5.24
CA HIS A 241 8.26 4.66 -6.57
C HIS A 241 7.11 5.65 -6.79
N LEU A 242 6.40 6.00 -5.72
CA LEU A 242 5.33 7.00 -5.73
C LEU A 242 5.87 8.45 -5.63
N ASN A 243 7.19 8.65 -5.58
CA ASN A 243 7.86 9.94 -5.38
C ASN A 243 7.36 10.69 -4.13
N LEU A 244 6.95 9.96 -3.09
CA LEU A 244 6.51 10.54 -1.81
C LEU A 244 7.71 10.88 -0.91
N ILE A 245 8.82 10.15 -1.08
CA ILE A 245 10.10 10.40 -0.44
C ILE A 245 11.22 10.16 -1.46
N ASP A 246 12.42 10.66 -1.19
CA ASP A 246 13.64 10.35 -1.94
C ASP A 246 14.50 9.32 -1.20
N GLN A 247 15.53 8.79 -1.89
CA GLN A 247 16.41 7.76 -1.33
C GLN A 247 17.13 8.25 -0.07
N ALA A 248 17.56 9.51 -0.06
CA ALA A 248 18.24 10.11 1.08
C ALA A 248 17.34 10.18 2.32
N THR A 249 16.07 10.57 2.16
CA THR A 249 15.08 10.59 3.25
C THR A 249 14.79 9.18 3.75
N LEU A 250 14.67 8.19 2.85
CA LEU A 250 14.44 6.80 3.26
C LEU A 250 15.59 6.26 4.11
N ASP A 251 16.84 6.41 3.66
CA ASP A 251 18.01 5.89 4.36
C ASP A 251 18.19 6.52 5.75
N ARG A 252 17.90 7.83 5.85
CA ARG A 252 17.90 8.58 7.13
C ARG A 252 16.78 8.12 8.05
N ALA A 253 15.56 7.99 7.55
CA ALA A 253 14.42 7.56 8.33
C ALA A 253 14.62 6.15 8.88
N LEU A 254 15.21 5.23 8.11
CA LEU A 254 15.58 3.89 8.57
C LEU A 254 16.65 3.92 9.66
N SER A 255 17.68 4.77 9.50
CA SER A 255 18.73 4.94 10.51
C SER A 255 18.17 5.45 11.84
N LEU A 256 17.31 6.48 11.78
CA LEU A 256 16.65 7.03 12.96
C LEU A 256 15.66 6.05 13.59
N GLN A 257 14.91 5.30 12.78
CA GLN A 257 14.06 4.22 13.26
C GLN A 257 14.85 3.17 14.05
N GLN A 258 16.06 2.82 13.58
CA GLN A 258 16.95 1.91 14.30
C GLN A 258 17.42 2.51 15.64
N MET A 259 17.76 3.79 15.69
CA MET A 259 18.15 4.48 16.93
C MET A 259 17.02 4.56 17.96
N ILE A 260 15.77 4.74 17.52
CA ILE A 260 14.59 4.66 18.39
C ILE A 260 14.47 3.24 18.96
N ASN A 261 14.65 2.21 18.13
CA ASN A 261 14.56 0.82 18.55
C ASN A 261 15.66 0.42 19.55
N THR A 262 16.82 1.08 19.52
CA THR A 262 17.89 0.92 20.53
C THR A 262 17.74 1.85 21.73
N GLN A 263 16.62 2.57 21.85
CA GLN A 263 16.33 3.55 22.91
C GLN A 263 17.34 4.71 23.01
N ALA A 264 18.05 5.00 21.91
CA ALA A 264 19.02 6.09 21.85
C ALA A 264 18.35 7.46 21.55
N LEU A 265 17.17 7.43 20.92
CA LEU A 265 16.38 8.61 20.56
C LEU A 265 14.90 8.36 20.82
N THR A 266 14.18 9.42 21.18
CA THR A 266 12.72 9.39 21.21
C THR A 266 12.14 9.56 19.80
N PRO A 267 10.91 9.09 19.55
CA PRO A 267 10.25 9.27 18.24
C PRO A 267 10.09 10.74 17.85
N PHE A 268 9.88 11.62 18.84
CA PHE A 268 9.73 13.05 18.61
C PHE A 268 11.06 13.72 18.21
N GLU A 269 12.15 13.38 18.88
CA GLU A 269 13.49 13.86 18.52
C GLU A 269 13.87 13.40 17.11
N ALA A 270 13.65 12.13 16.78
CA ALA A 270 13.90 11.58 15.46
C ALA A 270 13.08 12.29 14.36
N ALA A 271 11.80 12.59 14.63
CA ALA A 271 10.96 13.33 13.70
C ALA A 271 11.47 14.77 13.48
N THR A 272 11.92 15.43 14.55
CA THR A 272 12.50 16.79 14.48
C THR A 272 13.77 16.79 13.64
N VAL A 273 14.64 15.78 13.82
CA VAL A 273 15.86 15.61 13.01
C VAL A 273 15.51 15.43 11.53
N LEU A 274 14.49 14.63 11.20
CA LEU A 274 14.03 14.46 9.82
C LEU A 274 13.53 15.77 9.20
N GLN A 275 12.76 16.56 9.96
CA GLN A 275 12.24 17.86 9.51
C GLN A 275 13.37 18.86 9.25
N ASP A 276 14.32 18.96 10.18
CA ASP A 276 15.43 19.90 10.07
C ASP A 276 16.36 19.55 8.92
N LEU A 277 16.59 18.26 8.69
CA LEU A 277 17.37 17.78 7.55
C LEU A 277 16.68 18.02 6.21
N GLN A 278 15.35 18.02 6.15
CA GLN A 278 14.63 18.35 4.92
C GLN A 278 14.71 19.86 4.63
N LYS A 279 14.61 20.71 5.67
CA LYS A 279 14.81 22.16 5.54
C LYS A 279 16.24 22.51 5.08
N ARG A 280 17.24 21.79 5.59
CA ARG A 280 18.66 21.92 5.20
C ARG A 280 18.97 21.30 3.83
N GLY A 281 18.19 20.30 3.42
CA GLY A 281 18.31 19.57 2.15
C GLY A 281 18.00 20.38 0.88
N VAL A 282 17.68 21.66 1.00
CA VAL A 282 17.63 22.61 -0.13
C VAL A 282 19.00 23.29 -0.35
N SER A 283 19.99 23.14 0.56
CA SER A 283 21.25 23.89 0.46
C SER A 283 22.53 23.07 0.40
N ASP A 284 22.66 21.89 1.01
CA ASP A 284 24.00 21.25 1.06
C ASP A 284 23.95 19.74 0.78
N THR A 285 24.44 19.36 -0.41
CA THR A 285 24.84 17.99 -0.75
C THR A 285 26.26 17.75 -0.29
N GLN A 286 26.48 17.67 1.01
CA GLN A 286 27.64 17.04 1.65
C GLN A 286 27.43 17.17 3.15
N ASP A 287 27.38 16.01 3.82
CA ASP A 287 27.82 15.80 5.21
C ASP A 287 27.11 14.55 5.73
N LEU A 288 27.68 13.42 5.32
CA LEU A 288 27.54 12.15 6.01
C LEU A 288 28.61 12.14 7.10
N ALA A 289 28.17 11.84 8.33
CA ALA A 289 28.90 11.84 9.60
C ALA A 289 28.73 13.14 10.39
N VAL A 290 28.20 12.98 11.61
CA VAL A 290 27.91 13.99 12.63
C VAL A 290 26.49 14.57 12.52
N VAL A 291 25.49 13.75 12.88
CA VAL A 291 24.26 14.30 13.46
C VAL A 291 24.62 14.67 14.89
N GLU A 292 25.10 15.90 15.09
CA GLU A 292 25.07 16.53 16.41
C GLU A 292 23.61 16.78 16.77
N VAL A 293 23.18 16.17 17.88
CA VAL A 293 21.89 16.44 18.51
C VAL A 293 21.88 17.93 18.89
N PRO A 294 20.93 18.75 18.42
CA PRO A 294 20.85 20.13 18.88
C PRO A 294 20.43 20.13 20.36
N GLU A 295 21.38 20.36 21.26
CA GLU A 295 21.06 20.71 22.64
C GLU A 295 20.38 22.09 22.66
N GLY A 296 19.13 22.15 23.13
CA GLY A 296 18.61 23.36 23.76
C GLY A 296 17.74 24.32 22.94
N GLN A 297 16.86 23.85 22.04
CA GLN A 297 15.80 24.72 21.50
C GLN A 297 14.40 24.27 21.94
N LYS A 298 13.88 24.94 22.98
CA LYS A 298 12.47 24.88 23.40
C LYS A 298 11.58 25.29 22.20
N PRO A 299 10.65 24.44 21.73
CA PRO A 299 9.67 24.87 20.75
C PRO A 299 8.66 25.82 21.42
N ALA A 300 8.57 27.03 20.87
CA ALA A 300 7.52 27.98 21.20
C ALA A 300 6.17 27.49 20.68
N GLY A 301 5.17 27.47 21.56
CA GLY A 301 3.76 27.26 21.18
C GLY A 301 3.28 25.81 21.31
N VAL A 302 3.18 25.30 22.54
CA VAL A 302 2.48 24.05 22.84
C VAL A 302 1.18 24.39 23.58
N GLY A 303 0.10 24.54 22.82
CA GLY A 303 -1.25 24.26 23.30
C GLY A 303 -1.77 23.09 22.48
N GLU A 304 -2.33 22.07 23.11
CA GLU A 304 -3.03 20.91 22.51
C GLU A 304 -2.22 19.64 22.15
N ILE A 305 -0.91 19.56 22.44
CA ILE A 305 -0.14 18.28 22.31
C ILE A 305 -0.35 17.29 23.50
N PRO A 306 -0.60 17.71 24.76
CA PRO A 306 -0.74 16.77 25.87
C PRO A 306 -1.96 15.84 25.79
N GLU A 307 -3.04 16.25 25.12
CA GLU A 307 -4.26 15.43 25.00
C GLU A 307 -4.13 14.35 23.92
N LEU A 308 -3.46 14.65 22.80
CA LEU A 308 -3.18 13.66 21.76
C LEU A 308 -2.27 12.53 22.25
N LEU A 309 -1.28 12.84 23.08
CA LEU A 309 -0.38 11.83 23.66
C LEU A 309 -1.06 10.90 24.67
N LYS A 310 -2.14 11.37 25.34
CA LYS A 310 -3.01 10.52 26.18
C LYS A 310 -3.86 9.57 25.35
N VAL A 311 -4.39 10.03 24.22
CA VAL A 311 -5.26 9.23 23.33
C VAL A 311 -4.51 8.05 22.71
N PHE A 312 -3.20 8.19 22.46
CA PHE A 312 -2.37 7.12 21.89
C PHE A 312 -1.72 6.16 22.92
N GLY A 313 -2.02 6.30 24.22
CA GLY A 313 -1.50 5.37 25.25
C GLY A 313 0.03 5.36 25.37
N LEU A 314 0.68 6.47 25.00
CA LEU A 314 2.15 6.61 24.94
C LEU A 314 2.77 7.07 26.27
N TYR A 315 1.96 7.32 27.31
CA TYR A 315 2.44 7.75 28.63
C TYR A 315 1.67 7.09 29.78
N ASP A 316 2.40 6.71 30.83
CA ASP A 316 1.85 6.31 32.13
C ASP A 316 1.86 7.55 33.08
N GLU A 317 0.83 7.69 33.93
CA GLU A 317 0.55 8.94 34.69
C GLU A 317 1.71 9.40 35.59
N LYS A 318 2.60 8.46 35.95
CA LYS A 318 3.80 8.67 36.77
C LYS A 318 4.94 9.36 36.01
N ASP A 319 5.07 9.13 34.70
CA ASP A 319 6.14 9.71 33.89
C ASP A 319 5.83 11.16 33.50
N LEU A 320 4.52 11.50 33.39
CA LEU A 320 4.08 12.88 33.24
C LEU A 320 4.33 13.70 34.51
N LEU A 321 4.15 13.11 35.70
CA LEU A 321 4.49 13.74 36.96
C LEU A 321 5.99 13.99 37.12
N ARG A 322 6.85 13.07 36.64
CA ARG A 322 8.31 13.27 36.60
C ARG A 322 8.69 14.39 35.64
N ALA A 323 8.17 14.38 34.41
CA ALA A 323 8.46 15.43 33.44
C ALA A 323 8.01 16.82 33.92
N VAL A 324 6.87 16.90 34.62
CA VAL A 324 6.39 18.14 35.23
C VAL A 324 7.25 18.53 36.45
N GLN A 325 7.73 17.58 37.25
CA GLN A 325 8.67 17.84 38.36
C GLN A 325 10.01 18.36 37.85
N ASP A 326 10.56 17.78 36.79
CA ASP A 326 11.81 18.20 36.18
C ASP A 326 11.70 19.61 35.57
N LEU A 327 10.56 19.93 34.94
CA LEU A 327 10.24 21.28 34.47
C LEU A 327 10.07 22.31 35.61
N LEU A 328 9.59 21.90 36.78
CA LEU A 328 9.48 22.77 37.96
C LEU A 328 10.83 22.99 38.64
N LEU A 329 11.71 21.98 38.64
CA LEU A 329 13.09 22.08 39.14
C LEU A 329 13.95 23.00 38.27
N GLU A 330 13.79 22.98 36.95
CA GLU A 330 14.46 23.93 36.05
C GLU A 330 14.04 25.39 36.30
N LYS A 331 12.80 25.63 36.75
CA LYS A 331 12.31 26.98 37.05
C LYS A 331 12.75 27.53 38.41
N GLN A 332 13.28 26.70 39.31
CA GLN A 332 13.84 27.15 40.60
C GLN A 332 15.35 27.47 40.51
N ASN A 333 16.02 27.08 39.42
CA ASN A 333 17.44 27.32 39.17
C ASN A 333 17.71 28.42 38.13
N LEU A 334 16.70 29.24 37.82
CA LEU A 334 16.75 30.47 37.02
C LEU A 334 16.31 31.65 37.88
#